data_AF-A0A358QQS4-F1
#
_entry.id   AF-A0A358QQS4-F1
#
_cell.length_a   1.000
_cell.length_b   1.000
_cell.length_c   1.000
_cell.angle_alpha   90.00
_cell.angle_beta   90.00
_cell.angle_gamma   90.00
#
_symmetry.space_group_name_H-M   'P 1'
#
loop_
_entity.id
_entity.type
_entity.pdbx_description
1 polymer ?
#
loop_
_entity_poly.entity_id
_entity_poly.type
_entity_poly.pdbx_seq_one_letter_code
_entity_poly.pdbx_strand_id
1 'polypeptide(L)'
;METNLSKLKEEIKKLIDSATLLYYSLLLENDKVDAKTKKELLKLKLPKFASQYEVWYSEALQVVKQLIPDRLDDFIRLYKNEKRKEIDWLTYTISDYLIGLQVTRGGEIKCDGKAAIPKFQQQMNILESAGKRFESSLFDLKQIVQADIFDDELETADELLKNGFVRAAGAIAGVVLENHFKIVCDNHKVTLKKKNPSISDYNDTLKNSDIIEVNVWRFIQYLGDIRNLCDHSKEKEPTKEQVTDLIAGVKKITKTVL
;
A
#
# COMPACT_ATOMS: atom_id res chain seq x y z
N MET A 1 15.46 -4.38 9.33
CA MET A 1 14.43 -4.21 10.37
C MET A 1 13.12 -3.97 9.67
N GLU A 2 12.12 -4.85 9.87
CA GLU A 2 10.76 -4.58 9.41
C GLU A 2 10.25 -3.31 10.08
N THR A 3 9.94 -2.30 9.28
CA THR A 3 9.27 -1.09 9.73
C THR A 3 7.91 -1.44 10.35
N ASN A 4 7.45 -0.71 11.37
CA ASN A 4 6.12 -0.94 11.97
C ASN A 4 4.98 -0.94 10.92
N LEU A 5 5.15 -0.17 9.84
CA LEU A 5 4.23 -0.11 8.69
C LEU A 5 4.13 -1.42 7.89
N SER A 6 5.24 -2.15 7.71
CA SER A 6 5.21 -3.43 6.99
C SER A 6 4.49 -4.51 7.80
N LYS A 7 4.64 -4.49 9.13
CA LYS A 7 3.92 -5.40 10.04
C LYS A 7 2.41 -5.15 9.99
N LEU A 8 1.98 -3.88 10.06
CA LEU A 8 0.56 -3.52 9.93
C LEU A 8 -0.03 -3.95 8.59
N LYS A 9 0.73 -3.82 7.48
CA LYS A 9 0.30 -4.31 6.17
C LYS A 9 0.04 -5.81 6.18
N GLU A 10 0.94 -6.58 6.78
CA GLU A 10 0.78 -8.04 6.88
C GLU A 10 -0.38 -8.45 7.79
N GLU A 11 -0.60 -7.73 8.89
CA GLU A 11 -1.73 -7.96 9.79
C GLU A 11 -3.07 -7.75 9.10
N ILE A 12 -3.24 -6.65 8.36
CA ILE A 12 -4.46 -6.39 7.57
C ILE A 12 -4.67 -7.50 6.53
N LYS A 13 -3.60 -7.95 5.86
CA LYS A 13 -3.70 -9.04 4.89
C LYS A 13 -4.15 -10.36 5.54
N LYS A 14 -3.54 -10.74 6.67
CA LYS A 14 -3.94 -11.92 7.44
C LYS A 14 -5.41 -11.85 7.88
N LEU A 15 -5.87 -10.65 8.23
CA LEU A 15 -7.25 -10.42 8.64
C LEU A 15 -8.25 -10.58 7.48
N ILE A 16 -7.90 -10.17 6.27
CA ILE A 16 -8.68 -10.39 5.04
C ILE A 16 -8.71 -11.89 4.67
N ASP A 17 -7.57 -12.58 4.77
CA ASP A 17 -7.46 -14.02 4.51
C ASP A 17 -8.32 -14.82 5.52
N SER A 18 -8.27 -14.44 6.79
CA SER A 18 -9.12 -14.96 7.87
C SER A 18 -10.61 -14.78 7.55
N ALA A 19 -11.01 -13.60 7.10
CA ALA A 19 -12.39 -13.32 6.70
C ALA A 19 -12.87 -14.26 5.57
N THR A 20 -11.98 -14.55 4.62
CA THR A 20 -12.27 -15.45 3.49
C THR A 20 -12.53 -16.88 3.96
N LEU A 21 -11.73 -17.38 4.91
CA LEU A 21 -11.95 -18.70 5.51
C LEU A 21 -13.27 -18.77 6.29
N LEU A 22 -13.59 -17.70 7.03
CA LEU A 22 -14.87 -17.58 7.73
C LEU A 22 -16.05 -17.56 6.76
N TYR A 23 -15.92 -16.89 5.61
CA TYR A 23 -16.98 -16.81 4.62
C TYR A 23 -17.29 -18.17 4.03
N TYR A 24 -16.27 -18.94 3.65
CA TYR A 24 -16.47 -20.31 3.18
C TYR A 24 -17.05 -21.23 4.25
N SER A 25 -16.65 -21.04 5.51
CA SER A 25 -17.25 -21.75 6.64
C SER A 25 -18.75 -21.44 6.75
N LEU A 26 -19.12 -20.17 6.72
CA LEU A 26 -20.51 -19.71 6.78
C LEU A 26 -21.36 -20.26 5.61
N LEU A 27 -20.81 -20.28 4.39
CA LEU A 27 -21.47 -20.87 3.23
C LEU A 27 -21.70 -22.38 3.40
N LEU A 28 -20.72 -23.09 3.97
CA LEU A 28 -20.79 -24.54 4.17
C LEU A 28 -21.78 -24.90 5.29
N GLU A 29 -21.80 -24.14 6.39
CA GLU A 29 -22.75 -24.27 7.50
C GLU A 29 -24.22 -24.05 7.06
N ASN A 30 -24.44 -23.28 5.99
CA ASN A 30 -25.78 -22.95 5.47
C ASN A 30 -26.13 -23.67 4.14
N ASP A 31 -25.34 -24.67 3.74
CA ASP A 31 -25.49 -25.44 2.49
C ASP A 31 -25.64 -24.56 1.23
N LYS A 32 -24.88 -23.46 1.17
CA LYS A 32 -24.83 -22.51 0.04
C LYS A 32 -23.67 -22.74 -0.92
N VAL A 33 -23.15 -23.95 -0.94
CA VAL A 33 -22.06 -24.39 -1.84
C VAL A 33 -22.55 -25.55 -2.71
N ASP A 34 -22.09 -25.61 -3.97
CA ASP A 34 -22.34 -26.75 -4.83
C ASP A 34 -21.55 -27.99 -4.37
N ALA A 35 -21.95 -29.17 -4.83
CA ALA A 35 -21.35 -30.43 -4.38
C ALA A 35 -19.83 -30.52 -4.65
N LYS A 36 -19.37 -29.90 -5.75
CA LYS A 36 -17.95 -29.86 -6.11
C LYS A 36 -17.16 -28.98 -5.14
N THR A 37 -17.62 -27.76 -4.88
CA THR A 37 -16.94 -26.83 -3.96
C THR A 37 -17.00 -27.36 -2.52
N LYS A 38 -18.13 -27.96 -2.10
CA LYS A 38 -18.25 -28.61 -0.79
C LYS A 38 -17.17 -29.67 -0.58
N LYS A 39 -16.92 -30.52 -1.58
CA LYS A 39 -15.88 -31.57 -1.51
C LYS A 39 -14.47 -30.99 -1.37
N GLU A 40 -14.17 -29.87 -2.04
CA GLU A 40 -12.87 -29.20 -1.92
C GLU A 40 -12.72 -28.47 -0.58
N LEU A 41 -13.75 -27.76 -0.12
CA LEU A 41 -13.76 -27.06 1.16
C LEU A 41 -13.62 -28.01 2.36
N LEU A 42 -14.20 -29.21 2.29
CA LEU A 42 -14.07 -30.23 3.33
C LEU A 42 -12.64 -30.78 3.47
N LYS A 43 -11.78 -30.62 2.45
CA LYS A 43 -10.35 -30.96 2.56
C LYS A 43 -9.57 -29.87 3.31
N LEU A 44 -10.12 -28.66 3.40
CA LEU A 44 -9.50 -27.54 4.10
C LEU A 44 -9.88 -27.56 5.58
N LYS A 45 -8.95 -27.15 6.43
CA LYS A 45 -9.21 -26.95 7.86
C LYS A 45 -9.88 -25.58 8.05
N LEU A 46 -11.19 -25.52 7.84
CA LEU A 46 -11.97 -24.29 8.03
C LEU A 46 -12.26 -24.03 9.52
N PRO A 47 -12.21 -22.77 9.96
CA PRO A 47 -12.67 -22.40 11.30
C PRO A 47 -14.18 -22.57 11.42
N LYS A 48 -14.70 -22.75 12.63
CA LYS A 48 -16.15 -22.64 12.89
C LYS A 48 -16.53 -21.16 12.95
N PHE A 49 -17.51 -20.74 12.15
CA PHE A 49 -17.84 -19.32 12.02
C PHE A 49 -18.20 -18.70 13.38
N ALA A 50 -19.14 -19.31 14.10
CA ALA A 50 -19.63 -18.79 15.37
C ALA A 50 -18.56 -18.59 16.45
N SER A 51 -17.48 -19.40 16.42
CA SER A 51 -16.41 -19.33 17.42
C SER A 51 -15.30 -18.33 17.12
N GLN A 52 -15.11 -18.00 15.84
CA GLN A 52 -13.97 -17.20 15.37
C GLN A 52 -14.39 -15.82 14.85
N TYR A 53 -15.67 -15.64 14.52
CA TYR A 53 -16.19 -14.37 14.03
C TYR A 53 -15.95 -13.22 15.00
N GLU A 54 -16.20 -13.38 16.31
CA GLU A 54 -16.05 -12.29 17.28
C GLU A 54 -14.60 -11.82 17.45
N VAL A 55 -13.64 -12.76 17.35
CA VAL A 55 -12.21 -12.43 17.33
C VAL A 55 -11.87 -11.60 16.09
N TRP A 56 -12.28 -12.08 14.92
CA TRP A 56 -12.09 -11.39 13.65
C TRP A 56 -12.76 -10.00 13.65
N TYR A 57 -13.99 -9.90 14.13
CA TYR A 57 -14.77 -8.67 14.13
C TYR A 57 -14.11 -7.61 15.00
N SER A 58 -13.58 -7.99 16.16
CA SER A 58 -12.89 -7.06 17.08
C SER A 58 -11.66 -6.43 16.43
N GLU A 59 -10.85 -7.23 15.73
CA GLU A 59 -9.68 -6.75 15.01
C GLU A 59 -10.08 -5.89 13.79
N ALA A 60 -11.04 -6.37 12.98
CA ALA A 60 -11.51 -5.69 11.79
C ALA A 60 -12.14 -4.33 12.11
N LEU A 61 -12.87 -4.24 13.23
CA LEU A 61 -13.48 -3.00 13.68
C LEU A 61 -12.42 -1.92 13.96
N GLN A 62 -11.28 -2.27 14.56
CA GLN A 62 -10.21 -1.31 14.81
C GLN A 62 -9.57 -0.82 13.50
N VAL A 63 -9.34 -1.73 12.56
CA VAL A 63 -8.80 -1.39 11.23
C VAL A 63 -9.75 -0.44 10.50
N VAL A 64 -11.04 -0.75 10.46
CA VAL A 64 -12.06 0.11 9.83
C VAL A 64 -12.14 1.47 10.52
N LYS A 65 -12.14 1.51 11.86
CA LYS A 65 -12.17 2.76 12.64
C LYS A 65 -10.99 3.67 12.36
N GLN A 66 -9.79 3.11 12.21
CA GLN A 66 -8.57 3.90 11.98
C GLN A 66 -8.44 4.34 10.52
N LEU A 67 -8.76 3.46 9.57
CA LEU A 67 -8.47 3.70 8.15
C LEU A 67 -9.64 4.29 7.39
N ILE A 68 -10.89 3.95 7.71
CA ILE A 68 -12.10 4.37 6.98
C ILE A 68 -13.25 4.65 7.96
N PRO A 69 -13.09 5.63 8.87
CA PRO A 69 -14.08 5.93 9.91
C PRO A 69 -15.48 6.22 9.35
N ASP A 70 -15.58 6.79 8.14
CA ASP A 70 -16.85 7.08 7.46
C ASP A 70 -17.68 5.82 7.16
N ARG A 71 -17.05 4.64 7.11
CA ARG A 71 -17.72 3.33 6.90
C ARG A 71 -17.90 2.52 8.19
N LEU A 72 -17.50 3.07 9.34
CA LEU A 72 -17.57 2.38 10.62
C LEU A 72 -19.01 2.03 11.00
N ASP A 73 -19.93 2.97 10.83
CA ASP A 73 -21.34 2.77 11.15
C ASP A 73 -21.98 1.70 10.26
N ASP A 74 -21.64 1.67 8.96
CA ASP A 74 -22.08 0.61 8.05
C ASP A 74 -21.59 -0.76 8.53
N PHE A 75 -20.32 -0.86 8.91
CA PHE A 75 -19.70 -2.10 9.38
C PHE A 75 -20.38 -2.63 10.65
N ILE A 76 -20.70 -1.75 11.61
CA ILE A 76 -21.38 -2.09 12.85
C ILE A 76 -22.84 -2.51 12.58
N ARG A 77 -23.55 -1.81 11.69
CA ARG A 77 -24.95 -2.09 11.36
C ARG A 77 -25.16 -3.47 10.73
N LEU A 78 -24.14 -4.00 10.05
CA LEU A 78 -24.15 -5.36 9.50
C LEU A 78 -24.07 -6.42 10.61
N TYR A 79 -23.35 -6.12 11.69
CA TYR A 79 -23.26 -6.99 12.86
C TYR A 79 -24.51 -6.93 13.74
N LYS A 80 -24.99 -5.73 14.05
CA LYS A 80 -26.14 -5.51 14.93
C LYS A 80 -27.03 -4.36 14.48
N ASN A 81 -28.34 -4.51 14.66
CA ASN A 81 -29.32 -3.45 14.40
C ASN A 81 -30.33 -3.35 15.55
N GLU A 82 -30.14 -2.35 16.41
CA GLU A 82 -30.95 -2.11 17.61
C GLU A 82 -32.30 -1.44 17.30
N LYS A 83 -32.46 -0.82 16.12
CA LYS A 83 -33.64 -0.02 15.75
C LYS A 83 -34.51 -0.71 14.69
N ARG A 84 -34.82 -1.99 14.88
CA ARG A 84 -35.70 -2.75 13.97
C ARG A 84 -37.06 -3.02 14.61
N LYS A 85 -38.13 -2.95 13.80
CA LYS A 85 -39.51 -3.23 14.22
C LYS A 85 -39.87 -4.71 14.15
N GLU A 86 -39.35 -5.39 13.14
CA GLU A 86 -39.52 -6.82 12.90
C GLU A 86 -38.17 -7.43 12.49
N ILE A 87 -38.07 -8.76 12.54
CA ILE A 87 -36.91 -9.50 12.06
C ILE A 87 -37.34 -10.23 10.79
N ASP A 88 -36.84 -9.73 9.67
CA ASP A 88 -36.97 -10.30 8.34
C ASP A 88 -35.58 -10.42 7.72
N TRP A 89 -35.49 -10.86 6.47
CA TRP A 89 -34.19 -10.95 5.78
C TRP A 89 -33.49 -9.57 5.79
N LEU A 90 -34.13 -8.47 5.40
CA LEU A 90 -33.47 -7.16 5.32
C LEU A 90 -32.84 -6.70 6.65
N THR A 91 -33.53 -6.96 7.76
CA THR A 91 -33.20 -6.54 9.13
C THR A 91 -32.44 -7.59 9.95
N TYR A 92 -32.26 -8.79 9.42
CA TYR A 92 -31.42 -9.83 10.00
C TYR A 92 -29.95 -9.42 9.97
N THR A 93 -29.24 -9.71 11.05
CA THR A 93 -27.85 -9.31 11.27
C THR A 93 -26.97 -10.49 11.65
N ILE A 94 -25.66 -10.29 11.65
CA ILE A 94 -24.73 -11.37 11.98
C ILE A 94 -24.88 -11.80 13.46
N SER A 95 -25.19 -10.89 14.38
CA SER A 95 -25.45 -11.26 15.77
C SER A 95 -26.62 -12.25 15.92
N ASP A 96 -27.64 -12.14 15.06
CA ASP A 96 -28.77 -13.08 15.04
C ASP A 96 -28.33 -14.49 14.62
N TYR A 97 -27.40 -14.57 13.66
CA TYR A 97 -26.80 -15.85 13.26
C TYR A 97 -26.04 -16.51 14.40
N LEU A 98 -25.23 -15.73 15.13
CA LEU A 98 -24.39 -16.26 16.21
C LEU A 98 -25.21 -16.87 17.36
N ILE A 99 -26.44 -16.39 17.58
CA ILE A 99 -27.37 -16.96 18.57
C ILE A 99 -28.29 -18.04 17.97
N GLY A 100 -28.17 -18.35 16.68
CA GLY A 100 -28.98 -19.36 15.99
C GLY A 100 -30.44 -18.96 15.75
N LEU A 101 -30.72 -17.66 15.58
CA LEU A 101 -32.08 -17.17 15.42
C LEU A 101 -32.69 -17.64 14.08
N GLN A 102 -33.93 -18.10 14.14
CA GLN A 102 -34.73 -18.46 12.98
C GLN A 102 -36.14 -17.89 13.10
N VAL A 103 -36.64 -17.26 12.04
CA VAL A 103 -37.98 -16.67 12.01
C VAL A 103 -38.90 -17.55 11.18
N THR A 104 -39.97 -18.04 11.81
CA THR A 104 -41.01 -18.84 11.16
C THR A 104 -42.36 -18.12 11.20
N ARG A 105 -43.18 -18.30 10.16
CA ARG A 105 -44.55 -17.78 10.10
C ARG A 105 -45.45 -18.84 9.49
N GLY A 106 -46.42 -19.33 10.26
CA GLY A 106 -47.34 -20.38 9.81
C GLY A 106 -46.66 -21.72 9.49
N GLY A 107 -45.55 -22.04 10.16
CA GLY A 107 -44.77 -23.27 9.92
C GLY A 107 -43.71 -23.16 8.82
N GLU A 108 -43.70 -22.07 8.04
CA GLU A 108 -42.67 -21.81 7.03
C GLU A 108 -41.52 -20.97 7.58
N ILE A 109 -40.29 -21.31 7.20
CA ILE A 109 -39.08 -20.53 7.50
C ILE A 109 -39.06 -19.30 6.58
N LYS A 110 -39.18 -18.11 7.18
CA LYS A 110 -39.11 -16.83 6.46
C LYS A 110 -37.71 -16.23 6.46
N CYS A 111 -36.95 -16.45 7.53
CA CYS A 111 -35.56 -16.01 7.65
C CYS A 111 -34.76 -17.01 8.46
N ASP A 112 -33.56 -17.35 7.98
CA ASP A 112 -32.61 -18.24 8.63
C ASP A 112 -31.19 -17.67 8.48
N GLY A 113 -30.19 -18.46 8.88
CA GLY A 113 -28.79 -18.05 8.83
C GLY A 113 -28.25 -17.65 7.45
N LYS A 114 -28.95 -17.99 6.35
CA LYS A 114 -28.56 -17.57 5.00
C LYS A 114 -28.59 -16.04 4.84
N ALA A 115 -29.41 -15.37 5.65
CA ALA A 115 -29.49 -13.92 5.69
C ALA A 115 -28.18 -13.25 6.16
N ALA A 116 -27.35 -13.93 6.94
CA ALA A 116 -26.07 -13.38 7.40
C ALA A 116 -24.97 -13.39 6.34
N ILE A 117 -25.02 -14.29 5.35
CA ILE A 117 -24.00 -14.46 4.30
C ILE A 117 -23.69 -13.12 3.58
N PRO A 118 -24.68 -12.44 2.97
CA PRO A 118 -24.42 -11.17 2.30
C PRO A 118 -24.08 -10.02 3.26
N LYS A 119 -24.44 -10.10 4.54
CA LYS A 119 -24.02 -9.10 5.54
C LYS A 119 -22.53 -9.24 5.85
N PHE A 120 -22.08 -10.48 6.06
CA PHE A 120 -20.67 -10.77 6.29
C PHE A 120 -19.81 -10.46 5.05
N GLN A 121 -20.29 -10.81 3.85
CA GLN A 121 -19.62 -10.42 2.59
C GLN A 121 -19.46 -8.90 2.49
N GLN A 122 -20.46 -8.11 2.89
CA GLN A 122 -20.33 -6.66 2.91
C GLN A 122 -19.29 -6.16 3.91
N GLN A 123 -19.20 -6.75 5.10
CA GLN A 123 -18.13 -6.42 6.06
C GLN A 123 -16.76 -6.75 5.49
N MET A 124 -16.60 -7.89 4.80
CA MET A 124 -15.36 -8.24 4.11
C MET A 124 -14.97 -7.20 3.06
N ASN A 125 -15.94 -6.77 2.22
CA ASN A 125 -15.69 -5.78 1.18
C ASN A 125 -15.27 -4.42 1.78
N ILE A 126 -15.88 -4.03 2.92
CA ILE A 126 -15.47 -2.82 3.65
C ILE A 126 -14.03 -2.97 4.16
N LEU A 127 -13.69 -4.10 4.79
CA LEU A 127 -12.34 -4.35 5.28
C LEU A 127 -11.30 -4.37 4.13
N GLU A 128 -11.62 -4.98 2.99
CA GLU A 128 -10.75 -4.99 1.81
C GLU A 128 -10.52 -3.56 1.28
N SER A 129 -11.56 -2.72 1.29
CA SER A 129 -11.43 -1.30 0.91
C SER A 129 -10.53 -0.53 1.89
N ALA A 130 -10.57 -0.85 3.19
CA ALA A 130 -9.65 -0.29 4.18
C ALA A 130 -8.20 -0.66 3.86
N GLY A 131 -7.95 -1.94 3.55
CA GLY A 131 -6.63 -2.43 3.14
C GLY A 131 -6.09 -1.71 1.91
N LYS A 132 -6.91 -1.53 0.87
CA LYS A 132 -6.54 -0.77 -0.34
C LYS A 132 -6.21 0.70 -0.03
N ARG A 133 -7.01 1.35 0.83
CA ARG A 133 -6.73 2.74 1.27
C ARG A 133 -5.40 2.84 2.02
N PHE A 134 -5.10 1.88 2.90
CA PHE A 134 -3.83 1.84 3.63
C PHE A 134 -2.64 1.73 2.69
N GLU A 135 -2.71 0.87 1.66
CA GLU A 135 -1.63 0.76 0.67
C GLU A 135 -1.41 2.06 -0.09
N SER A 136 -2.48 2.73 -0.53
CA SER A 136 -2.39 4.04 -1.20
C SER A 136 -1.78 5.09 -0.29
N SER A 137 -2.30 5.26 0.92
CA SER A 137 -1.78 6.25 1.87
C SER A 137 -0.33 5.99 2.28
N LEU A 138 0.08 4.73 2.38
CA LEU A 138 1.47 4.35 2.64
C LEU A 138 2.40 4.71 1.47
N PHE A 139 1.90 4.59 0.24
CA PHE A 139 2.64 5.01 -0.94
C PHE A 139 2.81 6.54 -0.96
N ASP A 140 1.72 7.28 -0.75
CA ASP A 140 1.73 8.75 -0.72
C ASP A 140 2.65 9.27 0.41
N LEU A 141 2.56 8.69 1.61
CA LEU A 141 3.42 9.05 2.74
C LEU A 141 4.90 8.80 2.45
N LYS A 142 5.24 7.69 1.79
CA LYS A 142 6.63 7.42 1.40
C LYS A 142 7.16 8.45 0.43
N GLN A 143 6.34 8.85 -0.55
CA GLN A 143 6.75 9.86 -1.53
C GLN A 143 6.98 11.22 -0.87
N ILE A 144 6.10 11.65 0.04
CA ILE A 144 6.24 12.91 0.78
C ILE A 144 7.51 12.88 1.65
N VAL A 145 7.69 11.86 2.48
CA VAL A 145 8.85 11.76 3.37
C VAL A 145 10.16 11.68 2.59
N GLN A 146 10.17 11.00 1.43
CA GLN A 146 11.36 10.97 0.57
C GLN A 146 11.67 12.34 -0.05
N ALA A 147 10.65 13.11 -0.44
CA ALA A 147 10.86 14.47 -0.94
C ALA A 147 11.48 15.37 0.13
N ASP A 148 10.99 15.31 1.36
CA ASP A 148 11.54 16.08 2.49
C ASP A 148 13.00 15.69 2.76
N ILE A 149 13.33 14.38 2.78
CA ILE A 149 14.71 13.90 2.96
C ILE A 149 15.62 14.39 1.83
N PHE A 150 15.16 14.37 0.57
CA PHE A 150 15.95 14.86 -0.55
C PHE A 150 16.22 16.36 -0.47
N ASP A 151 15.24 17.16 -0.03
CA ASP A 151 15.44 18.59 0.18
C ASP A 151 16.47 18.83 1.30
N ASP A 152 16.38 18.13 2.44
CA ASP A 152 17.36 18.20 3.54
C ASP A 152 18.79 17.77 3.10
N GLU A 153 18.91 16.69 2.32
CA GLU A 153 20.19 16.22 1.77
C GLU A 153 20.78 17.23 0.78
N LEU A 154 19.96 17.86 -0.06
CA LEU A 154 20.41 18.90 -0.99
C LEU A 154 20.79 20.21 -0.28
N GLU A 155 20.12 20.54 0.83
CA GLU A 155 20.54 21.65 1.71
C GLU A 155 21.90 21.35 2.36
N THR A 156 22.11 20.11 2.83
CA THR A 156 23.41 19.66 3.34
C THR A 156 24.50 19.76 2.27
N ALA A 157 24.20 19.39 1.03
CA ALA A 157 25.12 19.55 -0.10
C ALA A 157 25.49 21.02 -0.35
N ASP A 158 24.52 21.94 -0.28
CA ASP A 158 24.75 23.39 -0.39
C ASP A 158 25.66 23.91 0.74
N GLU A 159 25.45 23.46 1.98
CA GLU A 159 26.30 23.84 3.11
C GLU A 159 27.75 23.36 2.96
N LEU A 160 27.94 22.12 2.52
CA LEU A 160 29.27 21.57 2.24
C LEU A 160 29.98 22.38 1.14
N LEU A 161 29.25 22.74 0.07
CA LEU A 161 29.80 23.53 -1.02
C LEU A 161 30.19 24.94 -0.58
N LYS A 162 29.38 25.57 0.28
CA LYS A 162 29.70 26.88 0.88
C LYS A 162 31.00 26.83 1.70
N ASN A 163 31.22 25.73 2.41
CA ASN A 163 32.42 25.49 3.22
C ASN A 163 33.63 24.95 2.40
N GLY A 164 33.51 24.82 1.08
CA GLY A 164 34.61 24.40 0.20
C GLY A 164 34.78 22.89 0.05
N PHE A 165 33.89 22.07 0.61
CA PHE A 165 33.89 20.62 0.46
C PHE A 165 33.21 20.20 -0.86
N VAL A 166 33.81 20.61 -1.99
CA VAL A 166 33.23 20.50 -3.34
C VAL A 166 32.86 19.07 -3.72
N ARG A 167 33.78 18.11 -3.52
CA ARG A 167 33.53 16.70 -3.85
C ARG A 167 32.41 16.08 -3.00
N ALA A 168 32.42 16.36 -1.69
CA ALA A 168 31.41 15.84 -0.77
C ALA A 168 30.01 16.36 -1.12
N ALA A 169 29.90 17.65 -1.44
CA ALA A 169 28.66 18.26 -1.91
C ALA A 169 28.13 17.57 -3.18
N GLY A 170 29.01 17.33 -4.16
CA GLY A 170 28.65 16.65 -5.39
C GLY A 170 28.27 15.18 -5.21
N ALA A 171 28.91 14.48 -4.26
CA ALA A 171 28.57 13.10 -3.91
C ALA A 171 27.15 13.01 -3.33
N ILE A 172 26.80 13.88 -2.38
CA ILE A 172 25.46 13.91 -1.78
C ILE A 172 24.39 14.22 -2.84
N ALA A 173 24.61 15.25 -3.67
CA ALA A 173 23.68 15.57 -4.76
C ALA A 173 23.50 14.40 -5.74
N GLY A 174 24.58 13.66 -6.01
CA GLY A 174 24.56 12.44 -6.80
C GLY A 174 23.70 11.33 -6.20
N VAL A 175 23.82 11.09 -4.90
CA VAL A 175 23.03 10.08 -4.18
C VAL A 175 21.54 10.43 -4.21
N VAL A 176 21.20 11.71 -3.98
CA VAL A 176 19.81 12.20 -4.08
C VAL A 176 19.25 11.92 -5.47
N LEU A 177 20.00 12.24 -6.53
CA LEU A 177 19.59 12.01 -7.92
C LEU A 177 19.34 10.52 -8.22
N GLU A 178 20.24 9.64 -7.75
CA GLU A 178 20.11 8.19 -7.94
C GLU A 178 18.90 7.62 -7.19
N ASN A 179 18.70 8.02 -5.94
CA ASN A 179 17.55 7.61 -5.14
C ASN A 179 16.23 8.10 -5.76
N HIS A 180 16.20 9.34 -6.26
CA HIS A 180 15.04 9.88 -6.96
C HIS A 180 14.71 9.06 -8.21
N PHE A 181 15.67 8.74 -9.07
CA PHE A 181 15.39 7.92 -10.25
C PHE A 181 14.97 6.51 -9.95
N LYS A 182 15.45 5.93 -8.85
CA LYS A 182 14.96 4.65 -8.38
C LYS A 182 13.46 4.70 -8.08
N ILE A 183 13.01 5.75 -7.38
CA ILE A 183 11.59 5.96 -7.07
C ILE A 183 10.78 6.17 -8.34
N VAL A 184 11.26 7.01 -9.28
CA VAL A 184 10.58 7.23 -10.57
C VAL A 184 10.44 5.90 -11.33
N CYS A 185 11.50 5.09 -11.41
CA CYS A 185 11.41 3.78 -12.05
C CYS A 185 10.40 2.86 -11.35
N ASP A 186 10.37 2.84 -10.01
CA ASP A 186 9.41 2.06 -9.24
C ASP A 186 7.96 2.52 -9.48
N ASN A 187 7.72 3.85 -9.52
CA ASN A 187 6.41 4.46 -9.81
C ASN A 187 5.88 4.04 -11.18
N HIS A 188 6.75 4.06 -12.20
CA HIS A 188 6.42 3.68 -13.57
C HIS A 188 6.52 2.17 -13.83
N LYS A 189 6.81 1.36 -12.79
CA LYS A 189 6.96 -0.10 -12.86
C LYS A 189 8.01 -0.55 -13.89
N VAL A 190 9.08 0.22 -14.02
CA VAL A 190 10.18 -0.03 -14.94
C VAL A 190 11.23 -0.90 -14.27
N THR A 191 11.48 -2.08 -14.83
CA THR A 191 12.45 -3.04 -14.28
C THR A 191 13.84 -2.85 -14.88
N LEU A 192 14.84 -2.60 -14.03
CA LEU A 192 16.25 -2.57 -14.43
C LEU A 192 16.83 -3.99 -14.47
N LYS A 193 17.62 -4.28 -15.51
CA LYS A 193 18.28 -5.59 -15.67
C LYS A 193 19.51 -5.77 -14.76
N LYS A 194 20.14 -4.67 -14.35
CA LYS A 194 21.35 -4.67 -13.50
C LYS A 194 20.96 -4.70 -12.02
N LYS A 195 21.72 -5.47 -11.22
CA LYS A 195 21.52 -5.56 -9.76
C LYS A 195 21.87 -4.25 -9.04
N ASN A 196 22.91 -3.56 -9.50
CA ASN A 196 23.37 -2.26 -8.99
C ASN A 196 23.43 -1.26 -10.16
N PRO A 197 22.30 -0.64 -10.53
CA PRO A 197 22.24 0.34 -11.61
C PRO A 197 22.92 1.66 -11.20
N SER A 198 23.57 2.31 -12.16
CA SER A 198 24.12 3.67 -12.02
C SER A 198 23.11 4.73 -12.48
N ILE A 199 23.40 6.02 -12.20
CA ILE A 199 22.62 7.16 -12.70
C ILE A 199 22.38 7.07 -14.23
N SER A 200 23.39 6.68 -15.01
CA SER A 200 23.26 6.52 -16.46
C SER A 200 22.32 5.38 -16.83
N ASP A 201 22.38 4.25 -16.11
CA ASP A 201 21.47 3.12 -16.33
C ASP A 201 20.01 3.54 -16.08
N TYR A 202 19.75 4.29 -15.01
CA TYR A 202 18.44 4.86 -14.74
C TYR A 202 18.00 5.81 -15.85
N ASN A 203 18.85 6.77 -16.20
CA ASN A 203 18.54 7.79 -17.21
C ASN A 203 18.20 7.19 -18.58
N ASP A 204 19.01 6.25 -19.07
CA ASP A 204 18.74 5.54 -20.33
C ASP A 204 17.44 4.74 -20.25
N THR A 205 17.17 4.09 -19.13
CA THR A 205 15.94 3.30 -18.95
C THR A 205 14.70 4.18 -18.95
N LEU A 206 14.74 5.34 -18.25
CA LEU A 206 13.64 6.30 -18.22
C LEU A 206 13.35 6.85 -19.63
N LYS A 207 14.40 7.18 -20.39
CA LYS A 207 14.27 7.66 -21.77
C LYS A 207 13.74 6.57 -22.71
N ASN A 208 14.26 5.35 -22.62
CA ASN A 208 13.82 4.23 -23.45
C ASN A 208 12.38 3.76 -23.14
N SER A 209 11.85 4.16 -21.98
CA SER A 209 10.46 3.92 -21.58
C SER A 209 9.54 5.10 -21.88
N ASP A 210 10.04 6.10 -22.64
CA ASP A 210 9.34 7.34 -23.00
C ASP A 210 8.82 8.16 -21.79
N ILE A 211 9.45 8.00 -20.62
CA ILE A 211 9.12 8.76 -19.39
C ILE A 211 9.75 10.16 -19.42
N ILE A 212 10.95 10.26 -20.00
CA ILE A 212 11.67 11.52 -20.17
C ILE A 212 12.01 11.78 -21.63
N GLU A 213 11.94 13.04 -22.03
CA GLU A 213 12.32 13.50 -23.35
C GLU A 213 13.86 13.60 -23.52
N VAL A 214 14.31 13.66 -24.78
CA VAL A 214 15.74 13.68 -25.14
C VAL A 214 16.50 14.86 -24.53
N ASN A 215 15.86 16.02 -24.39
CA ASN A 215 16.42 17.21 -23.73
C ASN A 215 16.72 16.95 -22.24
N VAL A 216 15.76 16.38 -21.50
CA VAL A 216 15.90 16.03 -20.09
C VAL A 216 16.94 14.94 -19.91
N TRP A 217 16.92 13.91 -20.77
CA TRP A 217 17.91 12.85 -20.78
C TRP A 217 19.35 13.40 -20.92
N ARG A 218 19.60 14.30 -21.88
CA ARG A 218 20.92 14.96 -22.04
C ARG A 218 21.31 15.80 -20.84
N PHE A 219 20.34 16.50 -20.24
CA PHE A 219 20.59 17.30 -19.04
C PHE A 219 21.01 16.40 -17.87
N ILE A 220 20.34 15.27 -17.66
CA ILE A 220 20.69 14.30 -16.63
C ILE A 220 22.06 13.68 -16.90
N GLN A 221 22.43 13.40 -18.16
CA GLN A 221 23.78 12.94 -18.49
C GLN A 221 24.85 13.93 -18.05
N TYR A 222 24.63 15.22 -18.32
CA TYR A 222 25.52 16.28 -17.87
C TYR A 222 25.68 16.31 -16.34
N LEU A 223 24.58 16.16 -15.58
CA LEU A 223 24.65 16.05 -14.12
C LEU A 223 25.43 14.80 -13.66
N GLY A 224 25.20 13.66 -14.32
CA GLY A 224 25.93 12.42 -14.07
C GLY A 224 27.44 12.54 -14.30
N ASP A 225 27.85 13.27 -15.34
CA ASP A 225 29.25 13.55 -15.63
C ASP A 225 29.92 14.39 -14.54
N ILE A 226 29.22 15.41 -14.01
CA ILE A 226 29.71 16.21 -12.88
C ILE A 226 29.83 15.35 -11.62
N ARG A 227 28.81 14.56 -11.30
CA ARG A 227 28.84 13.62 -10.16
C ARG A 227 30.04 12.67 -10.27
N ASN A 228 30.28 12.13 -11.46
CA ASN A 228 31.41 11.23 -11.69
C ASN A 228 32.77 11.90 -11.54
N LEU A 229 32.87 13.22 -11.74
CA LEU A 229 34.08 14.00 -11.42
C LEU A 229 34.29 14.14 -9.90
N CYS A 230 33.22 14.16 -9.11
CA CYS A 230 33.29 14.24 -7.66
C CYS A 230 33.73 12.92 -7.00
N ASP A 231 33.24 11.79 -7.51
CA ASP A 231 33.40 10.47 -6.86
C ASP A 231 34.60 9.65 -7.35
N HIS A 232 35.22 10.02 -8.47
CA HIS A 232 36.39 9.32 -9.02
C HIS A 232 37.62 10.21 -9.02
N SER A 233 38.79 9.69 -8.61
CA SER A 233 40.05 10.43 -8.69
C SER A 233 40.53 10.51 -10.14
N LYS A 234 40.08 11.54 -10.86
CA LYS A 234 40.63 11.92 -12.17
C LYS A 234 41.68 13.03 -11.99
N GLU A 235 42.48 13.29 -13.02
CA GLU A 235 43.45 14.40 -13.03
C GLU A 235 42.80 15.79 -12.88
N LYS A 236 41.50 15.90 -13.15
CA LYS A 236 40.74 17.14 -13.10
C LYS A 236 39.76 17.14 -11.93
N GLU A 237 39.93 18.12 -11.04
CA GLU A 237 39.02 18.38 -9.92
C GLU A 237 37.70 19.02 -10.39
N PRO A 238 36.56 18.73 -9.74
CA PRO A 238 35.32 19.45 -9.98
C PRO A 238 35.44 20.90 -9.50
N THR A 239 34.91 21.83 -10.29
CA THR A 239 34.84 23.25 -9.90
C THR A 239 33.61 23.53 -9.03
N LYS A 240 33.65 24.61 -8.25
CA LYS A 240 32.52 25.02 -7.39
C LYS A 240 31.28 25.34 -8.23
N GLU A 241 31.47 25.95 -9.39
CA GLU A 241 30.42 26.29 -10.35
C GLU A 241 29.75 25.02 -10.88
N GLN A 242 30.53 24.02 -11.29
CA GLN A 242 29.98 22.73 -11.76
C GLN A 242 29.15 22.04 -10.68
N VAL A 243 29.60 22.03 -9.43
CA VAL A 243 28.82 21.40 -8.34
C VAL A 243 27.60 22.25 -7.95
N THR A 244 27.67 23.58 -8.11
CA THR A 244 26.50 24.45 -7.98
C THR A 244 25.44 24.08 -9.03
N ASP A 245 25.86 23.92 -10.29
CA ASP A 245 25.00 23.48 -11.38
C ASP A 245 24.44 22.08 -11.15
N LEU A 246 25.25 21.17 -10.56
CA LEU A 246 24.79 19.85 -10.16
C LEU A 246 23.66 19.93 -9.13
N ILE A 247 23.86 20.62 -8.01
CA ILE A 247 22.85 20.74 -6.94
C ILE A 247 21.57 21.39 -7.49
N ALA A 248 21.70 22.50 -8.22
CA ALA A 248 20.56 23.18 -8.83
C ALA A 248 19.83 22.30 -9.86
N GLY A 249 20.60 21.55 -10.65
CA GLY A 249 20.07 20.59 -11.63
C GLY A 249 19.32 19.44 -10.95
N VAL A 250 19.85 18.89 -9.86
CA VAL A 250 19.17 17.83 -9.09
C VAL A 250 17.88 18.38 -8.48
N LYS A 251 17.91 19.57 -7.84
CA LYS A 251 16.71 20.26 -7.33
C LYS A 251 15.62 20.45 -8.40
N LYS A 252 16.03 20.72 -9.65
CA LYS A 252 15.11 20.84 -10.78
C LYS A 252 14.54 19.47 -11.17
N ILE A 253 15.40 18.46 -11.31
CA ILE A 253 14.97 17.12 -11.72
C ILE A 253 14.01 16.50 -10.71
N THR A 254 14.31 16.58 -9.41
CA THR A 254 13.45 16.03 -8.36
C THR A 254 12.04 16.63 -8.33
N LYS A 255 11.86 17.83 -8.91
CA LYS A 255 10.58 18.54 -9.01
C LYS A 255 9.89 18.37 -10.37
N THR A 256 10.58 17.90 -11.40
CA THR A 256 10.07 17.89 -12.79
C THR A 256 9.92 16.50 -13.39
N VAL A 257 10.60 15.50 -12.84
CA VAL A 257 10.50 14.09 -13.25
C VAL A 257 9.85 13.31 -12.11
N LEU A 258 8.69 12.69 -12.31
CA LEU A 258 7.89 12.02 -11.27
C LEU A 258 7.50 10.60 -11.69
#